data_AF-A0A6S7J5X8-F1
#
_entry.id   AF-A0A6S7J5X8-F1
#
_cell.length_a   1.000
_cell.length_b   1.000
_cell.length_c   1.000
_cell.angle_alpha   90.00
_cell.angle_beta   90.00
_cell.angle_gamma   90.00
#
_symmetry.space_group_name_H-M   'P 1'
#
loop_
_entity.id
_entity.type
_entity.pdbx_description
1 polymer ?
#
loop_
_entity_poly.entity_id
_entity_poly.type
_entity_poly.pdbx_seq_one_letter_code
_entity_poly.pdbx_strand_id
1 'polypeptide(L)'
;MDGEEIILGNATKRCKSKCPACPFVYANFWKPKNCPECNYEIGGSYIPKEKKRKKLHPDCAHVGRNVYSVKTSTRGDRCFVVADAENKLCNQEKCKRRRALTVASSTENVRNFSCEHIQMIDSSVQNCKVFYLTRQSIEKYSGDCNAKDLLKSLLPFLEGNEMPAVVNISEGVYAVYGPPSSVSPL
;
A
#
# COMPACT_ATOMS: atom_id res chain seq x y z
N MET A 1 6.54 33.35 -35.96
CA MET A 1 7.52 32.70 -35.08
C MET A 1 6.76 32.29 -33.85
N ASP A 2 6.22 31.08 -33.93
CA ASP A 2 5.26 30.52 -33.00
C ASP A 2 6.00 30.07 -31.74
N GLY A 3 5.97 30.92 -30.69
CA GLY A 3 6.55 30.57 -29.40
C GLY A 3 5.69 29.52 -28.72
N GLU A 4 6.26 28.36 -28.40
CA GLU A 4 5.58 27.27 -27.70
C GLU A 4 5.06 27.75 -26.34
N GLU A 5 3.73 27.68 -26.17
CA GLU A 5 3.06 28.01 -24.92
C GLU A 5 3.14 26.82 -23.96
N ILE A 6 3.90 26.95 -22.87
CA ILE A 6 3.94 25.92 -21.83
C ILE A 6 2.92 26.26 -20.75
N ILE A 7 1.83 25.48 -20.70
CA ILE A 7 0.86 25.51 -19.61
C ILE A 7 1.43 24.72 -18.43
N LEU A 8 1.82 25.43 -17.37
CA LEU A 8 2.36 24.81 -16.16
C LEU A 8 1.22 24.54 -15.16
N GLY A 9 0.73 23.30 -15.16
CA GLY A 9 -0.33 22.84 -14.25
C GLY A 9 -1.74 23.02 -14.81
N ASN A 10 -2.74 23.20 -13.94
CA ASN A 10 -4.16 23.30 -14.33
C ASN A 10 -4.60 24.76 -14.61
N ALA A 11 -3.68 25.63 -15.06
CA ALA A 11 -3.98 27.05 -15.27
C ALA A 11 -4.94 27.24 -16.45
N THR A 12 -5.94 28.12 -16.29
CA THR A 12 -6.84 28.51 -17.38
C THR A 12 -6.18 29.56 -18.28
N LYS A 13 -6.67 29.73 -19.52
CA LYS A 13 -6.15 30.71 -20.50
C LYS A 13 -6.11 32.18 -20.01
N ARG A 14 -6.69 32.49 -18.84
CA ARG A 14 -6.74 33.83 -18.23
C ARG A 14 -5.51 34.17 -17.38
N CYS A 15 -4.78 33.18 -16.86
CA CYS A 15 -3.60 33.38 -16.02
C CYS A 15 -2.31 33.29 -16.84
N LYS A 16 -2.20 34.08 -17.93
CA LYS A 16 -0.99 34.16 -18.76
C LYS A 16 -0.14 35.33 -18.31
N SER A 17 1.16 35.12 -18.23
CA SER A 17 2.15 36.17 -17.97
C SER A 17 3.35 35.98 -18.89
N LYS A 18 3.98 37.07 -19.31
CA LYS A 18 5.14 37.06 -20.19
C LYS A 18 6.42 37.27 -19.39
N CYS A 19 7.49 36.59 -19.77
CA CYS A 19 8.82 36.89 -19.24
C CYS A 19 9.26 38.31 -19.65
N PRO A 20 9.86 39.11 -18.77
CA PRO A 20 10.39 40.43 -19.13
C PRO A 20 11.66 40.37 -20.00
N ALA A 21 12.38 39.24 -20.01
CA ALA A 21 13.68 39.10 -20.68
C ALA A 21 13.65 38.29 -21.98
N CYS A 22 12.55 37.58 -22.29
CA CYS A 22 12.42 36.78 -23.50
C CYS A 22 10.95 36.73 -23.97
N PRO A 23 10.66 36.25 -25.19
CA PRO A 23 9.28 36.18 -25.69
C PRO A 23 8.40 35.12 -25.00
N PHE A 24 8.95 34.31 -24.08
CA PHE A 24 8.24 33.25 -23.36
C PHE A 24 6.97 33.73 -22.66
N VAL A 25 5.88 32.99 -22.86
CA VAL A 25 4.62 33.17 -22.14
C VAL A 25 4.35 31.92 -21.32
N TYR A 26 4.13 32.11 -20.01
CA TYR A 26 3.80 31.03 -19.10
C TYR A 26 2.38 31.20 -18.57
N ALA A 27 1.67 30.08 -18.40
CA ALA A 27 0.38 30.04 -17.73
C ALA A 27 0.50 29.26 -16.42
N ASN A 28 0.42 29.96 -15.29
CA ASN A 28 0.41 29.38 -13.95
C ASN A 28 -0.46 30.21 -12.97
N PHE A 29 -1.01 29.55 -11.96
CA PHE A 29 -1.72 30.24 -10.87
C PHE A 29 -0.75 31.02 -9.96
N TRP A 30 0.52 30.66 -9.95
CA TRP A 30 1.54 31.23 -9.07
C TRP A 30 2.77 31.62 -9.89
N LYS A 31 3.21 32.87 -9.74
CA LYS A 31 4.39 33.40 -10.45
C LYS A 31 5.64 32.58 -10.09
N PRO A 32 6.42 32.07 -11.07
CA PRO A 32 7.63 31.31 -10.80
C PRO A 32 8.78 32.26 -10.44
N LYS A 33 9.79 31.76 -9.71
CA LYS A 33 10.97 32.58 -9.36
C LYS A 33 11.80 32.95 -10.59
N ASN A 34 12.05 31.97 -11.46
CA ASN A 34 12.85 32.12 -12.67
C ASN A 34 12.04 31.72 -13.91
N CYS A 35 12.39 32.29 -15.06
CA CYS A 35 11.85 31.89 -16.36
C CYS A 35 12.25 30.44 -16.69
N PRO A 36 11.32 29.55 -17.08
CA PRO A 36 11.66 28.19 -17.51
C PRO A 36 12.56 28.14 -18.76
N GLU A 37 12.48 29.15 -19.63
CA GLU A 37 13.22 29.18 -20.90
C GLU A 37 14.58 29.87 -20.77
N CYS A 38 14.61 31.11 -20.24
CA CYS A 38 15.85 31.90 -20.18
C CYS A 38 16.45 32.04 -18.77
N ASN A 39 15.83 31.41 -17.76
CA ASN A 39 16.23 31.45 -16.35
C ASN A 39 16.29 32.85 -15.68
N TYR A 40 15.79 33.90 -16.35
CA TYR A 40 15.70 35.25 -15.79
C TYR A 40 14.83 35.31 -14.53
N GLU A 41 15.25 36.06 -13.51
CA GLU A 41 14.50 36.18 -12.25
C GLU A 41 13.26 37.06 -12.42
N ILE A 42 12.08 36.46 -12.34
CA ILE A 42 10.78 37.13 -12.53
C ILE A 42 10.15 37.52 -11.16
N GLY A 43 10.80 37.18 -10.05
CA GLY A 43 10.42 37.61 -8.69
C GLY A 43 9.21 36.87 -8.09
N GLY A 44 8.88 35.68 -8.58
CA GLY A 44 7.92 34.79 -7.93
C GLY A 44 8.54 33.95 -6.80
N SER A 45 7.72 33.42 -5.90
CA SER A 45 8.16 32.51 -4.82
C SER A 45 7.74 31.06 -5.08
N TYR A 46 7.04 30.79 -6.18
CA TYR A 46 6.52 29.45 -6.44
C TYR A 46 7.60 28.53 -6.98
N ILE A 47 7.86 27.47 -6.21
CA ILE A 47 8.64 26.31 -6.62
C ILE A 47 7.62 25.17 -6.74
N PRO A 48 7.44 24.56 -7.94
CA PRO A 48 6.57 23.40 -8.09
C PRO A 48 7.00 22.31 -7.09
N LYS A 49 6.09 21.94 -6.19
CA LYS A 49 6.35 20.78 -5.33
C LYS A 49 6.43 19.56 -6.23
N GLU A 50 7.49 18.77 -6.09
CA GLU A 50 7.57 17.48 -6.76
C GLU A 50 6.31 16.67 -6.44
N LYS A 51 5.61 16.20 -7.49
CA LYS A 51 4.52 15.25 -7.30
C LYS A 51 5.14 14.02 -6.67
N LYS A 52 4.81 13.74 -5.40
CA LYS A 52 5.18 12.48 -4.75
C LYS A 52 4.79 11.35 -5.70
N ARG A 53 5.78 10.55 -6.13
CA ARG A 53 5.52 9.38 -6.98
C ARG A 53 4.44 8.56 -6.27
N LYS A 54 3.37 8.21 -7.00
CA LYS A 54 2.37 7.27 -6.48
C LYS A 54 3.11 5.98 -6.17
N LYS A 55 3.22 5.63 -4.89
CA LYS A 55 3.80 4.35 -4.48
C LYS A 55 2.99 3.25 -5.16
N LEU A 56 3.68 2.39 -5.92
CA LEU A 56 3.06 1.29 -6.63
C LEU A 56 2.79 0.17 -5.62
N HIS A 57 1.61 0.20 -4.99
CA HIS A 57 1.17 -0.85 -4.10
C HIS A 57 0.37 -1.87 -4.91
N PRO A 58 0.73 -3.17 -4.91
CA PRO A 58 -0.04 -4.19 -5.61
C PRO A 58 -1.44 -4.29 -4.99
N ASP A 59 -2.45 -4.51 -5.83
CA ASP A 59 -3.84 -4.63 -5.36
C ASP A 59 -4.04 -5.92 -4.53
N CYS A 60 -3.34 -7.00 -4.89
CA CYS A 60 -3.26 -8.22 -4.10
C CYS A 60 -1.81 -8.73 -4.03
N ALA A 61 -1.38 -9.15 -2.85
CA ALA A 61 -0.07 -9.77 -2.64
C ALA A 61 -0.20 -11.06 -1.83
N HIS A 62 0.52 -12.10 -2.25
CA HIS A 62 0.62 -13.34 -1.49
C HIS A 62 1.54 -13.15 -0.29
N VAL A 63 1.08 -13.55 0.90
CA VAL A 63 1.80 -13.36 2.17
C VAL A 63 2.39 -14.70 2.65
N GLY A 64 1.72 -15.82 2.41
CA GLY A 64 2.21 -17.14 2.80
C GLY A 64 1.08 -18.14 2.94
N ARG A 65 1.36 -19.42 2.66
CA ARG A 65 0.36 -20.50 2.55
C ARG A 65 -0.81 -20.07 1.66
N ASN A 66 -1.99 -19.89 2.24
CA ASN A 66 -3.24 -19.49 1.60
C ASN A 66 -3.70 -18.08 2.00
N VAL A 67 -2.79 -17.24 2.51
CA VAL A 67 -3.07 -15.90 3.01
C VAL A 67 -2.61 -14.85 2.00
N TYR A 68 -3.50 -13.90 1.72
CA TYR A 68 -3.33 -12.81 0.77
C TYR A 68 -3.62 -11.47 1.45
N SER A 69 -2.81 -10.46 1.14
CA SER A 69 -3.06 -9.09 1.53
C SER A 69 -3.69 -8.34 0.36
N VAL A 70 -4.96 -7.96 0.52
CA VAL A 70 -5.76 -7.35 -0.54
C VAL A 70 -6.10 -5.92 -0.18
N LYS A 71 -5.88 -5.01 -1.11
CA LYS A 71 -6.19 -3.59 -0.98
C LYS A 71 -7.71 -3.39 -0.96
N THR A 72 -8.17 -2.56 -0.03
CA THR A 72 -9.59 -2.26 0.19
C THR A 72 -9.95 -0.82 -0.18
N SER A 73 -8.95 0.03 -0.42
CA SER A 73 -9.09 1.47 -0.57
C SER A 73 -7.98 2.05 -1.45
N THR A 74 -8.26 3.18 -2.10
CA THR A 74 -7.25 3.95 -2.84
C THR A 74 -6.19 4.56 -1.92
N ARG A 75 -6.47 4.66 -0.61
CA ARG A 75 -5.55 5.18 0.41
C ARG A 75 -4.53 4.15 0.90
N GLY A 76 -4.61 2.90 0.43
CA GLY A 76 -3.68 1.84 0.80
C GLY A 76 -4.10 1.02 2.01
N ASP A 77 -5.35 1.17 2.49
CA ASP A 77 -5.94 0.25 3.46
C ASP A 77 -5.99 -1.17 2.86
N ARG A 78 -5.73 -2.19 3.68
CA ARG A 78 -5.68 -3.59 3.24
C ARG A 78 -6.41 -4.48 4.23
N CYS A 79 -6.93 -5.60 3.73
CA CYS A 79 -7.46 -6.69 4.53
C CYS A 79 -6.71 -7.98 4.21
N PHE A 80 -6.77 -8.94 5.12
CA PHE A 80 -6.32 -10.29 4.85
C PHE A 80 -7.44 -11.14 4.28
N VAL A 81 -7.12 -11.93 3.28
CA VAL A 81 -7.99 -12.95 2.71
C VAL A 81 -7.30 -14.29 2.86
N VAL A 82 -8.02 -15.27 3.40
CA VAL A 82 -7.59 -16.67 3.42
C VAL A 82 -8.43 -17.40 2.40
N ALA A 83 -7.81 -18.03 1.42
CA ALA A 83 -8.52 -18.80 0.41
C ALA A 83 -7.86 -20.15 0.22
N ASP A 84 -8.57 -21.19 0.65
CA ASP A 84 -8.25 -22.57 0.39
C ASP A 84 -9.30 -23.18 -0.57
N ALA A 85 -9.08 -24.43 -1.00
CA ALA A 85 -10.02 -25.14 -1.87
C ALA A 85 -11.44 -25.22 -1.27
N GLU A 86 -11.54 -25.30 0.06
CA GLU A 86 -12.83 -25.49 0.75
C GLU A 86 -13.35 -24.23 1.44
N ASN A 87 -12.47 -23.30 1.83
CA ASN A 87 -12.83 -22.18 2.69
C ASN A 87 -12.26 -20.86 2.18
N LYS A 88 -13.15 -19.89 1.95
CA LYS A 88 -12.81 -18.53 1.54
C LYS A 88 -13.26 -17.53 2.60
N LEU A 89 -12.30 -16.84 3.19
CA LEU A 89 -12.49 -15.96 4.33
C LEU A 89 -11.86 -14.59 4.02
N CYS A 90 -12.68 -13.54 3.92
CA CYS A 90 -12.19 -12.17 3.84
C CYS A 90 -12.37 -11.47 5.20
N ASN A 91 -11.29 -10.85 5.72
CA ASN A 91 -11.32 -10.18 7.02
C ASN A 91 -11.82 -8.73 6.96
N GLN A 92 -12.21 -8.23 5.78
CA GLN A 92 -12.87 -6.93 5.69
C GLN A 92 -14.23 -6.97 6.39
N GLU A 93 -14.52 -5.99 7.24
CA GLU A 93 -15.70 -6.00 8.13
C GLU A 93 -17.03 -6.19 7.37
N LYS A 94 -17.20 -5.48 6.25
CA LYS A 94 -18.37 -5.64 5.36
C LYS A 94 -18.47 -7.06 4.79
N CYS A 95 -17.34 -7.68 4.46
CA CYS A 95 -17.30 -9.05 3.95
C CYS A 95 -17.57 -10.07 5.06
N LYS A 96 -17.09 -9.85 6.29
CA LYS A 96 -17.41 -10.68 7.45
C LYS A 96 -18.92 -10.73 7.71
N ARG A 97 -19.60 -9.57 7.72
CA ARG A 97 -21.07 -9.50 7.89
C ARG A 97 -21.82 -10.23 6.79
N ARG A 98 -21.44 -10.03 5.52
CA ARG A 98 -22.04 -10.76 4.38
C ARG A 98 -21.84 -12.27 4.52
N ARG A 99 -20.62 -12.71 4.85
CA ARG A 99 -20.32 -14.13 5.05
C ARG A 99 -21.15 -14.73 6.18
N ALA A 100 -21.32 -14.04 7.29
CA ALA A 100 -22.13 -14.50 8.42
C ALA A 100 -23.59 -14.74 8.01
N LEU A 101 -24.17 -13.84 7.21
CA LEU A 101 -25.52 -14.03 6.64
C LEU A 101 -25.57 -15.26 5.72
N THR A 102 -24.59 -15.42 4.83
CA THR A 102 -24.50 -16.58 3.94
C THR A 102 -24.42 -17.91 4.71
N VAL A 103 -23.61 -17.96 5.77
CA VAL A 103 -23.46 -19.13 6.65
C VAL A 103 -24.77 -19.46 7.36
N ALA A 104 -25.50 -18.44 7.84
CA ALA A 104 -26.77 -18.63 8.53
C ALA A 104 -27.89 -19.15 7.62
N SER A 105 -27.86 -18.82 6.32
CA SER A 105 -28.87 -19.28 5.36
C SER A 105 -28.69 -20.74 4.93
N SER A 106 -27.45 -21.23 4.81
CA SER A 106 -27.15 -22.65 4.56
C SER A 106 -25.63 -22.90 4.62
N THR A 107 -25.21 -24.04 5.15
CA THR A 107 -23.79 -24.44 5.21
C THR A 107 -23.14 -24.69 3.85
N GLU A 108 -23.90 -25.12 2.84
CA GLU A 108 -23.36 -25.37 1.49
C GLU A 108 -22.93 -24.09 0.75
N ASN A 109 -23.53 -22.94 1.09
CA ASN A 109 -23.21 -21.66 0.46
C ASN A 109 -21.89 -21.04 0.95
N VAL A 110 -21.24 -21.61 1.97
CA VAL A 110 -19.99 -21.09 2.53
C VAL A 110 -18.82 -21.28 1.56
N ARG A 111 -18.77 -22.41 0.86
CA ARG A 111 -17.75 -22.71 -0.18
C ARG A 111 -17.85 -21.76 -1.37
N ASN A 112 -19.08 -21.31 -1.65
CA ASN A 112 -19.41 -20.40 -2.74
C ASN A 112 -19.34 -18.93 -2.35
N PHE A 113 -19.00 -18.62 -1.09
CA PHE A 113 -18.85 -17.23 -0.67
C PHE A 113 -17.75 -16.55 -1.49
N SER A 114 -18.12 -15.44 -2.13
CA SER A 114 -17.22 -14.65 -2.95
C SER A 114 -17.45 -13.17 -2.69
N CYS A 115 -16.37 -12.40 -2.78
CA CYS A 115 -16.40 -10.95 -2.71
C CYS A 115 -15.32 -10.37 -3.63
N GLU A 116 -15.37 -9.06 -3.87
CA GLU A 116 -14.38 -8.34 -4.68
C GLU A 116 -12.93 -8.66 -4.25
N HIS A 117 -12.67 -8.76 -2.94
CA HIS A 117 -11.33 -9.05 -2.43
C HIS A 117 -10.89 -10.50 -2.68
N ILE A 118 -11.83 -11.45 -2.69
CA ILE A 118 -11.53 -12.86 -3.00
C ILE A 118 -11.21 -13.00 -4.48
N GLN A 119 -11.95 -12.30 -5.34
CA GLN A 119 -11.72 -12.29 -6.79
C GLN A 119 -10.35 -11.69 -7.16
N MET A 120 -9.83 -10.76 -6.35
CA MET A 120 -8.50 -10.18 -6.55
C MET A 120 -7.34 -11.17 -6.30
N ILE A 121 -7.60 -12.35 -5.72
CA ILE A 121 -6.57 -13.38 -5.49
C ILE A 121 -5.97 -13.88 -6.81
N ASP A 122 -6.77 -13.98 -7.87
CA ASP A 122 -6.31 -14.45 -9.17
C ASP A 122 -5.27 -13.50 -9.80
N SER A 123 -5.29 -12.22 -9.40
CA SER A 123 -4.30 -11.20 -9.78
C SER A 123 -3.24 -11.00 -8.69
N SER A 124 -3.07 -11.95 -7.78
CA SER A 124 -2.10 -11.85 -6.69
C SER A 124 -0.68 -11.83 -7.24
N VAL A 125 0.11 -10.92 -6.68
CA VAL A 125 1.52 -10.83 -7.01
C VAL A 125 2.32 -11.57 -5.94
N GLN A 126 3.17 -12.51 -6.37
CA GLN A 126 4.19 -13.09 -5.53
C GLN A 126 5.31 -12.07 -5.39
N ASN A 127 5.20 -11.26 -4.35
CA ASN A 127 6.21 -10.29 -4.03
C ASN A 127 6.15 -10.13 -2.52
N CYS A 128 7.16 -10.65 -1.82
CA CYS A 128 8.24 -9.78 -1.35
C CYS A 128 9.18 -10.46 -0.38
N LYS A 129 10.29 -9.76 -0.09
CA LYS A 129 11.30 -10.14 0.90
C LYS A 129 10.62 -10.69 2.16
N VAL A 130 10.97 -11.92 2.47
CA VAL A 130 10.44 -12.70 3.58
C VAL A 130 11.47 -12.68 4.69
N PHE A 131 11.03 -12.41 5.91
CA PHE A 131 11.88 -12.37 7.09
C PHE A 131 11.40 -13.41 8.09
N TYR A 132 12.32 -14.30 8.47
CA TYR A 132 12.08 -15.32 9.48
C TYR A 132 12.66 -14.84 10.82
N LEU A 133 11.88 -15.02 11.88
CA LEU A 133 12.36 -14.76 13.23
C LEU A 133 13.15 -15.98 13.71
N THR A 134 14.41 -15.76 14.09
CA THR A 134 15.30 -16.80 14.62
C THR A 134 15.88 -16.36 15.95
N ARG A 135 16.29 -17.32 16.79
CA ARG A 135 16.96 -17.01 18.08
C ARG A 135 18.16 -16.08 17.89
N GLN A 136 18.98 -16.33 16.87
CA GLN A 136 20.14 -15.50 16.53
C GLN A 136 19.73 -14.05 16.19
N SER A 137 18.65 -13.87 15.44
CA SER A 137 18.15 -12.52 15.10
C SER A 137 17.66 -11.75 16.34
N ILE A 138 17.08 -12.45 17.32
CA ILE A 138 16.62 -11.86 18.59
C ILE A 138 17.79 -11.49 19.49
N GLU A 139 18.84 -12.32 19.52
CA GLU A 139 20.04 -12.02 20.31
C GLU A 139 20.75 -10.77 19.80
N LYS A 140 20.87 -10.64 18.47
CA LYS A 140 21.46 -9.47 17.79
C LYS A 140 20.62 -8.20 17.92
N TYR A 141 19.32 -8.32 18.20
CA TYR A 141 18.45 -7.17 18.41
C TYR A 141 18.92 -6.35 19.61
N SER A 142 19.01 -5.03 19.46
CA SER A 142 19.52 -4.13 20.50
C SER A 142 18.45 -3.69 21.53
N GLY A 143 17.23 -4.23 21.43
CA GLY A 143 16.14 -3.90 22.36
C GLY A 143 16.32 -4.48 23.76
N ASP A 144 15.44 -4.05 24.65
CA ASP A 144 15.39 -4.45 26.05
C ASP A 144 15.01 -5.93 26.22
N CYS A 145 15.23 -6.46 27.42
CA CYS A 145 14.94 -7.87 27.75
C CYS A 145 13.47 -8.22 27.51
N ASN A 146 12.53 -7.35 27.88
CA ASN A 146 11.10 -7.60 27.69
C ASN A 146 10.74 -7.74 26.21
N ALA A 147 11.27 -6.87 25.35
CA ALA A 147 11.04 -6.99 23.91
C ALA A 147 11.64 -8.29 23.34
N LYS A 148 12.83 -8.68 23.80
CA LYS A 148 13.45 -9.97 23.39
C LYS A 148 12.63 -11.16 23.86
N ASP A 149 12.09 -11.13 25.07
CA ASP A 149 11.29 -12.22 25.62
C ASP A 149 9.93 -12.33 24.92
N LEU A 150 9.34 -11.21 24.52
CA LEU A 150 8.16 -11.20 23.66
C LEU A 150 8.46 -11.79 22.27
N LEU A 151 9.60 -11.46 21.65
CA LEU A 151 9.99 -12.07 20.38
C LEU A 151 10.25 -13.58 20.53
N LYS A 152 10.87 -14.02 21.63
CA LYS A 152 11.09 -15.44 21.91
C LYS A 152 9.77 -16.20 22.09
N SER A 153 8.76 -15.58 22.70
CA SER A 153 7.45 -16.21 22.88
C SER A 153 6.70 -16.42 21.55
N LEU A 154 7.07 -15.71 20.48
CA LEU A 154 6.52 -15.92 19.14
C LEU A 154 7.14 -17.11 18.39
N LEU A 155 8.38 -17.51 18.72
CA LEU A 155 9.10 -18.57 18.01
C LEU A 155 8.30 -19.90 17.90
N PRO A 156 7.65 -20.42 18.97
CA PRO A 156 6.90 -21.66 18.87
C PRO A 156 5.75 -21.61 17.85
N PHE A 157 5.10 -20.46 17.70
CA PHE A 157 3.99 -20.26 16.77
C PHE A 157 4.44 -20.20 15.32
N LEU A 158 5.63 -19.63 15.09
CA LEU A 158 6.22 -19.44 13.76
C LEU A 158 6.91 -20.71 13.25
N GLU A 159 7.71 -21.36 14.12
CA GLU A 159 8.46 -22.59 13.79
C GLU A 159 7.54 -23.77 13.49
N GLY A 160 6.49 -23.97 14.29
CA GLY A 160 5.53 -25.07 14.07
C GLY A 160 4.67 -24.94 12.81
N ASN A 161 4.69 -23.77 12.17
CA ASN A 161 3.86 -23.48 11.00
C ASN A 161 4.67 -23.13 9.73
N GLU A 162 6.01 -23.15 9.77
CA GLU A 162 6.84 -22.69 8.65
C GLU A 162 6.43 -21.28 8.15
N MET A 163 5.88 -20.46 9.04
CA MET A 163 5.35 -19.15 8.67
C MET A 163 6.43 -18.10 8.76
N PRO A 164 6.50 -17.17 7.79
CA PRO A 164 7.39 -16.04 7.91
C PRO A 164 6.94 -15.14 9.05
N ALA A 165 7.87 -14.48 9.73
CA ALA A 165 7.52 -13.51 10.76
C ALA A 165 7.00 -12.22 10.13
N VAL A 166 7.66 -11.78 9.04
CA VAL A 166 7.32 -10.56 8.33
C VAL A 166 7.47 -10.75 6.82
N VAL A 167 6.54 -10.20 6.04
CA VAL A 167 6.55 -10.22 4.58
C VAL A 167 6.37 -8.81 4.05
N ASN A 168 7.32 -8.35 3.24
CA ASN A 168 7.38 -6.95 2.80
C ASN A 168 6.49 -6.63 1.60
N ILE A 169 5.17 -6.67 1.64
CA ILE A 169 4.28 -6.48 0.46
C ILE A 169 4.70 -5.37 -0.55
N SER A 170 5.14 -4.19 -0.07
CA SER A 170 5.66 -3.10 -0.92
C SER A 170 6.45 -2.08 -0.09
N GLU A 171 6.93 -0.99 -0.71
CA GLU A 171 7.70 0.04 -0.02
C GLU A 171 6.94 0.68 1.17
N GLY A 172 7.37 0.33 2.39
CA GLY A 172 6.75 0.79 3.64
C GLY A 172 5.48 0.04 4.03
N VAL A 173 5.17 -1.09 3.39
CA VAL A 173 4.02 -1.95 3.74
C VAL A 173 4.53 -3.34 4.04
N TYR A 174 4.24 -3.82 5.25
CA TYR A 174 4.65 -5.11 5.75
C TYR A 174 3.43 -5.84 6.31
N ALA A 175 3.32 -7.13 6.02
CA ALA A 175 2.46 -8.05 6.75
C ALA A 175 3.29 -8.67 7.86
N VAL A 176 2.77 -8.67 9.08
CA VAL A 176 3.44 -9.19 10.27
C VAL A 176 2.55 -10.28 10.84
N TYR A 177 3.15 -11.44 11.10
CA TYR A 177 2.47 -12.52 11.80
C TYR A 177 2.61 -12.32 13.30
N GLY A 178 1.48 -12.33 13.98
CA GLY A 178 1.38 -12.15 15.42
C GLY A 178 0.79 -13.38 16.10
N PRO A 179 0.72 -13.35 17.44
CA PRO A 179 -0.04 -14.35 18.15
C PRO A 179 -1.54 -14.23 17.79
N PRO A 180 -2.27 -15.35 17.69
CA PRO A 180 -3.69 -15.32 17.36
C PRO A 180 -4.46 -14.50 18.39
N SER A 181 -5.34 -13.63 17.92
CA SER A 181 -6.21 -12.80 18.76
C SER A 181 -7.63 -12.77 18.22
N SER A 182 -8.58 -12.31 19.06
CA SER A 182 -9.99 -12.17 18.68
C SER A 182 -10.21 -11.22 17.49
N VAL A 183 -9.30 -10.26 17.29
CA VAL A 183 -9.31 -9.29 16.19
C VAL A 183 -8.47 -9.72 14.98
N SER A 184 -7.41 -10.51 15.22
CA SER A 184 -6.51 -11.04 14.20
C SER A 184 -6.40 -12.56 14.38
N PRO A 185 -7.27 -13.35 13.73
CA PRO A 185 -7.27 -14.81 13.85
C PRO A 185 -6.13 -15.47 13.06
N LEU A 186 -5.19 -14.68 12.53
CA LEU A 186 -4.06 -15.08 11.69
C LEU A 186 -2.75 -14.66 12.34
#